data_AF-A0A7K2JAW1-F1
#
_entry.id   AF-A0A7K2JAW1-F1
#
_cell.length_a   1.000
_cell.length_b   1.000
_cell.length_c   1.000
_cell.angle_alpha   90.00
_cell.angle_beta   90.00
_cell.angle_gamma   90.00
#
_symmetry.space_group_name_H-M   'P 1'
#
loop_
_entity.id
_entity.type
_entity.pdbx_description
1 polymer ?
#
loop_
_entity_poly.entity_id
_entity_poly.type
_entity_poly.pdbx_seq_one_letter_code
_entity_poly.pdbx_strand_id
1 'polypeptide(L)'
;MADQPLQAHFVAPLIELPDGRTVRVSAYPDGSIRFLVDGAPYVLTEADLSGGAERGRAALKISPGRQGSSASYNYAEWLESRNKG
;
A
#
# COMPACT_ATOMS: atom_id res chain seq x y z
N MET A 1 18.42 -21.44 8.84
CA MET A 1 17.97 -20.54 9.93
C MET A 1 16.69 -19.90 9.43
N ALA A 2 15.54 -20.25 9.99
CA ALA A 2 14.28 -19.60 9.60
C ALA A 2 14.34 -18.17 10.13
N ASP A 3 14.29 -17.19 9.24
CA ASP A 3 14.25 -15.78 9.60
C ASP A 3 12.95 -15.56 10.38
N GLN A 4 13.07 -15.32 11.68
CA GLN A 4 11.91 -15.11 12.54
C GLN A 4 11.20 -13.85 12.04
N PRO A 5 9.88 -13.88 11.78
CA PRO A 5 9.21 -12.75 11.16
C PRO A 5 9.40 -11.50 12.04
N LEU A 6 9.95 -10.44 11.46
CA LEU A 6 10.18 -9.17 12.14
C LEU A 6 8.87 -8.73 12.81
N GLN A 7 8.90 -8.49 14.11
CA GLN A 7 7.74 -8.03 14.87
C GLN A 7 7.69 -6.50 14.87
N ALA A 8 6.52 -5.94 14.56
CA ALA A 8 6.32 -4.50 14.64
C ALA A 8 6.41 -4.03 16.09
N HIS A 9 7.20 -2.98 16.35
CA HIS A 9 7.26 -2.36 17.68
C HIS A 9 6.20 -1.24 17.84
N PHE A 10 5.61 -0.80 16.73
CA PHE A 10 4.53 0.17 16.73
C PHE A 10 3.47 -0.19 15.69
N VAL A 11 2.21 -0.07 16.07
CA VAL A 11 1.05 -0.22 15.19
C VAL A 11 0.15 0.98 15.44
N ALA A 12 -0.08 1.78 14.40
CA ALA A 12 -0.98 2.92 14.49
C ALA A 12 -2.44 2.46 14.69
N PRO A 13 -3.30 3.28 15.31
CA PRO A 13 -4.75 3.07 15.24
C PRO A 13 -5.21 2.86 13.80
N LEU A 14 -6.25 2.04 13.63
CA LEU A 14 -6.83 1.77 12.32
C LEU A 14 -7.37 3.07 11.70
N ILE A 15 -7.06 3.30 10.43
CA ILE A 15 -7.53 4.47 9.70
C ILE A 15 -8.65 4.01 8.77
N GLU A 16 -9.83 4.63 8.88
CA GLU A 16 -10.94 4.40 7.96
C GLU A 16 -10.88 5.40 6.79
N LEU A 17 -10.99 4.89 5.57
CA LEU A 17 -11.06 5.68 4.35
C LEU A 17 -12.53 6.05 4.04
N PRO A 18 -12.78 7.12 3.25
CA PRO A 18 -14.14 7.56 2.92
C PRO A 18 -15.04 6.50 2.26
N ASP A 19 -14.45 5.48 1.64
CA ASP A 19 -15.18 4.38 1.01
C ASP A 19 -15.30 3.12 1.88
N GLY A 20 -15.03 3.26 3.19
CA GLY A 20 -15.17 2.20 4.18
C GLY A 20 -14.00 1.21 4.23
N ARG A 21 -12.99 1.36 3.37
CA ARG A 21 -11.75 0.56 3.46
C ARG A 21 -10.91 1.00 4.64
N THR A 22 -10.06 0.11 5.14
CA THR A 22 -9.21 0.40 6.28
C THR A 22 -7.72 0.34 5.94
N VAL A 23 -6.92 1.14 6.63
CA VAL A 23 -5.46 1.14 6.55
C VAL A 23 -4.87 0.87 7.93
N ARG A 24 -3.94 -0.08 8.00
CA ARG A 24 -3.08 -0.32 9.17
C ARG A 24 -1.64 0.02 8.83
N VAL A 25 -1.02 0.85 9.68
CA VAL A 25 0.39 1.23 9.57
C VAL A 25 1.17 0.57 10.70
N SER A 26 2.31 -0.05 10.37
CA SER A 26 3.19 -0.70 11.34
C SER A 26 4.64 -0.30 11.09
N ALA A 27 5.38 -0.03 12.16
CA ALA A 27 6.81 0.24 12.12
C ALA A 27 7.60 -0.85 12.83
N TYR A 28 8.76 -1.19 12.26
CA TYR A 28 9.60 -2.30 12.67
C TYR A 28 10.96 -1.80 13.19
N PRO A 29 11.64 -2.57 14.08
CA PRO A 29 12.90 -2.14 14.68
C PRO A 29 14.03 -1.87 13.68
N ASP A 30 13.93 -2.40 12.45
CA ASP A 30 14.86 -2.15 11.36
C ASP A 30 14.59 -0.84 10.60
N GLY A 31 13.60 -0.06 11.04
CA GLY A 31 13.18 1.19 10.40
C GLY A 31 12.23 1.01 9.22
N SER A 32 11.86 -0.22 8.87
CA SER A 32 10.87 -0.46 7.82
C SER A 32 9.46 -0.09 8.28
N ILE A 33 8.62 0.32 7.33
CA ILE A 33 7.23 0.70 7.56
C ILE A 33 6.36 -0.15 6.63
N ARG A 34 5.31 -0.78 7.17
CA ARG A 34 4.33 -1.55 6.39
C ARG A 34 2.98 -0.87 6.42
N PHE A 35 2.41 -0.70 5.23
CA PHE A 35 1.03 -0.30 5.03
C PHE A 35 0.24 -1.54 4.61
N LEU A 36 -0.78 -1.90 5.38
CA LEU A 36 -1.76 -2.90 5.01
C LEU A 36 -3.07 -2.19 4.71
N VAL A 37 -3.60 -2.39 3.51
CA VAL A 37 -4.84 -1.73 3.06
C VAL A 37 -5.83 -2.78 2.60
N ASP A 38 -7.06 -2.67 3.08
CA ASP A 38 -8.15 -3.55 2.65
C ASP A 38 -8.67 -3.18 1.26
N GLY A 39 -9.26 -4.15 0.55
CA GLY A 39 -9.89 -3.90 -0.74
C GLY A 39 -8.88 -3.67 -1.87
N ALA A 40 -7.97 -4.63 -2.06
CA ALA A 40 -7.09 -4.71 -3.21
C ALA A 40 -7.88 -4.67 -4.55
N PRO A 41 -7.31 -4.10 -5.62
CA PRO A 41 -5.90 -3.74 -5.82
C PRO A 41 -5.56 -2.30 -5.41
N TYR A 42 -4.29 -2.10 -5.06
CA TYR A 42 -3.66 -0.79 -4.95
C TYR A 42 -2.39 -0.73 -5.80
N VAL A 43 -2.07 0.46 -6.29
CA VAL A 43 -0.92 0.72 -7.16
C VAL A 43 -0.06 1.80 -6.53
N LEU A 44 1.26 1.63 -6.56
CA LEU A 44 2.20 2.70 -6.23
C LEU A 44 2.19 3.74 -7.36
N THR A 45 1.78 4.96 -7.03
CA THR A 45 1.64 6.08 -7.98
C THR A 45 2.69 7.17 -7.77
N GLU A 46 3.33 7.20 -6.60
CA GLU A 46 4.42 8.13 -6.28
C GLU A 46 5.40 7.46 -5.32
N ALA A 47 6.69 7.66 -5.55
CA ALA A 47 7.75 7.27 -4.64
C ALA A 47 8.92 8.26 -4.70
N ASP A 48 8.88 9.28 -3.83
CA ASP A 48 10.05 10.12 -3.55
C ASP A 48 10.77 9.57 -2.32
N LEU A 49 11.87 8.87 -2.56
CA LEU A 49 12.75 8.32 -1.52
C LEU A 49 14.05 9.11 -1.37
N SER A 50 14.24 10.10 -2.24
CA SER A 50 15.48 10.89 -2.32
C SER A 50 15.40 12.18 -1.49
N GLY A 51 14.19 12.58 -1.10
CA GLY A 51 13.95 13.75 -0.27
C GLY A 51 13.93 15.07 -1.02
N GLY A 52 14.00 15.06 -2.36
CA GLY A 52 14.04 16.26 -3.19
C GLY A 52 15.10 17.28 -2.75
N ALA A 53 15.12 18.47 -3.38
CA ALA A 53 16.05 19.54 -2.99
C ALA A 53 15.77 20.10 -1.56
N GLU A 54 14.58 19.84 -1.03
CA GLU A 54 14.09 20.27 0.30
C GLU A 54 14.24 19.10 1.30
N ARG A 55 15.49 18.87 1.68
CA ARG A 55 16.05 17.80 2.54
C ARG A 55 15.10 17.18 3.58
N GLY A 56 14.95 15.85 3.51
CA GLY A 56 14.72 15.00 4.69
C GLY A 56 13.36 14.31 4.82
N ARG A 57 12.52 14.29 3.77
CA ARG A 57 11.22 13.61 3.80
C ARG A 57 11.13 12.57 2.69
N ALA A 58 10.64 11.37 3.00
CA ALA A 58 10.24 10.42 1.99
C ALA A 58 8.71 10.45 1.82
N ALA A 59 8.22 10.30 0.60
CA ALA A 59 6.80 10.25 0.26
C ALA A 59 6.50 9.01 -0.58
N LEU A 60 5.45 8.29 -0.19
CA LEU A 60 4.87 7.17 -0.93
C LEU A 60 3.38 7.42 -1.11
N LYS A 61 2.87 7.28 -2.33
CA LYS A 61 1.43 7.36 -2.62
C LYS A 61 0.96 6.10 -3.29
N ILE A 62 -0.02 5.44 -2.68
CA ILE A 62 -0.76 4.34 -3.30
C ILE A 62 -2.19 4.77 -3.61
N SER A 63 -2.75 4.27 -4.71
CA SER A 63 -4.15 4.50 -5.06
C SER A 63 -4.86 3.20 -5.42
N PRO A 64 -6.18 3.15 -5.24
CA PRO A 64 -7.00 2.07 -5.80
C PRO A 64 -6.82 2.07 -7.32
N GLY A 65 -6.87 0.89 -7.93
CA GLY A 65 -6.63 0.71 -9.37
C GLY A 65 -7.66 1.33 -10.33
N ARG A 66 -8.26 2.50 -10.08
CA ARG A 66 -9.16 3.14 -11.06
C ARG A 66 -8.64 4.48 -11.59
N GLN A 67 -8.68 4.53 -12.93
CA GLN A 67 -8.19 5.53 -13.88
C GLN A 67 -6.68 5.76 -13.95
N GLY A 68 -6.06 5.19 -15.00
CA GLY A 68 -4.74 5.61 -15.50
C GLY A 68 -3.54 4.76 -15.12
N SER A 69 -3.69 3.70 -14.30
CA SER A 69 -2.59 2.79 -13.95
C SER A 69 -2.65 1.48 -14.74
N SER A 70 -1.50 0.90 -15.08
CA SER A 70 -1.42 -0.43 -15.71
C SER A 70 -2.02 -1.55 -14.84
N ALA A 71 -2.04 -1.38 -13.53
CA ALA A 71 -2.74 -2.29 -12.61
C ALA A 71 -4.28 -2.13 -12.62
N SER A 72 -4.81 -1.05 -13.21
CA SER A 72 -6.25 -0.93 -13.52
C SER A 72 -6.69 -1.95 -14.57
N TYR A 73 -5.85 -2.16 -15.59
CA TYR A 73 -6.09 -3.16 -16.64
C TYR A 73 -6.16 -4.56 -16.03
N ASN A 74 -5.19 -4.93 -15.20
CA ASN A 74 -5.12 -6.26 -14.58
C ASN A 74 -6.34 -6.57 -13.69
N TYR A 75 -6.90 -5.57 -12.99
CA TYR A 75 -8.07 -5.81 -12.14
C TYR A 75 -9.39 -5.84 -12.90
N ALA A 76 -9.54 -5.00 -13.93
CA ALA A 76 -10.69 -5.11 -14.83
C ALA A 76 -10.70 -6.48 -15.52
N GLU A 77 -9.57 -6.93 -16.07
CA GLU A 77 -9.43 -8.27 -16.66
C GLU A 77 -9.68 -9.39 -15.64
N TRP A 78 -9.15 -9.28 -14.42
CA TRP A 78 -9.41 -10.26 -13.36
C TRP A 78 -10.89 -10.34 -12.97
N LEU A 79 -11.57 -9.20 -12.80
CA LEU A 79 -13.00 -9.16 -12.53
C LEU A 79 -13.82 -9.76 -13.68
N GLU A 80 -13.46 -9.46 -14.92
CA GLU A 80 -14.12 -10.05 -16.09
C GLU A 80 -13.93 -11.57 -16.16
N SER A 81 -12.75 -12.08 -15.82
CA SER A 81 -12.50 -13.53 -15.78
C SER A 81 -13.33 -14.25 -14.71
N ARG A 82 -13.58 -13.62 -13.55
CA ARG A 82 -14.39 -14.19 -12.47
C ARG A 82 -15.88 -14.22 -12.76
N ASN A 83 -16.37 -13.29 -13.58
CA ASN A 83 -17.79 -13.22 -13.94
C ASN A 83 -18.16 -14.11 -15.15
N LYS A 84 -17.16 -14.73 -15.80
CA LYS A 84 -17.35 -15.64 -16.95
C LYS A 84 -17.18 -17.12 -16.61
N GLY A 85 -16.94 -17.47 -15.34
CA GLY A 85 -16.94 -18.84 -14.82
C GLY A 85 -18.13 -19.07 -13.90
#